data_AF-A0A949ZI21-F1
#
_entry.id   AF-A0A949ZI21-F1
#
_cell.length_a   1.000
_cell.length_b   1.000
_cell.length_c   1.000
_cell.angle_alpha   90.00
_cell.angle_beta   90.00
_cell.angle_gamma   90.00
#
_symmetry.space_group_name_H-M   'P 1'
#
loop_
_entity.id
_entity.type
_entity.pdbx_description
1 polymer ?
#
loop_
_entity_poly.entity_id
_entity_poly.type
_entity_poly.pdbx_seq_one_letter_code
_entity_poly.pdbx_strand_id
1 'polypeptide(L)'
;MRTEELHIDTGGTLVTDITEAVERFARGGGDGLVNVFAPHATAGVALMETGSGSEGDLEEALLQLLPRDDRYTHRHGSRGHGADHLLPVLVSPSIVIPVHEGRMQL
;
A
#
# COMPACT_ATOMS: atom_id res chain seq x y z
N MET A 1 16.12 17.59 0.88
CA MET A 1 15.10 16.54 0.66
C MET A 1 15.76 15.20 0.98
N ARG A 2 15.18 14.39 1.86
CA ARG A 2 15.68 13.04 2.20
C ARG A 2 14.85 12.01 1.42
N THR A 3 15.47 10.91 1.04
CA THR A 3 14.82 9.79 0.33
C THR A 3 15.45 8.49 0.82
N GLU A 4 14.62 7.46 0.96
CA GLU A 4 15.02 6.11 1.33
C GLU A 4 14.17 5.12 0.53
N GLU A 5 14.75 4.00 0.14
CA GLU A 5 14.06 2.92 -0.56
C GLU A 5 13.87 1.74 0.39
N LEU A 6 12.63 1.29 0.53
CA LEU A 6 12.27 0.14 1.35
C LEU A 6 11.94 -1.04 0.44
N HIS A 7 12.66 -2.14 0.61
CA HIS A 7 12.34 -3.41 -0.04
C HIS A 7 11.43 -4.22 0.87
N ILE A 8 10.23 -4.52 0.38
CA ILE A 8 9.22 -5.27 1.11
C ILE A 8 8.97 -6.59 0.38
N ASP A 9 9.27 -7.70 1.02
CA ASP A 9 8.81 -9.02 0.60
C ASP A 9 7.44 -9.26 1.24
N THR A 10 6.40 -9.36 0.42
CA THR A 10 5.03 -9.56 0.90
C THR A 10 4.76 -11.00 1.32
N GLY A 11 5.59 -11.98 0.90
CA GLY A 11 5.41 -13.38 1.25
C GLY A 11 4.03 -13.97 0.88
N GLY A 12 3.27 -13.30 0.00
CA GLY A 12 1.91 -13.66 -0.36
C GLY A 12 0.81 -13.10 0.56
N THR A 13 1.13 -12.27 1.56
CA THR A 13 0.11 -11.55 2.32
C THR A 13 -0.45 -10.40 1.51
N LEU A 14 -1.74 -10.12 1.67
CA LEU A 14 -2.39 -9.00 0.99
C LEU A 14 -1.95 -7.64 1.57
N VAL A 15 -1.75 -7.59 2.88
CA VAL A 15 -1.39 -6.39 3.63
C VAL A 15 -0.06 -6.62 4.33
N THR A 16 0.84 -5.65 4.23
CA THR A 16 2.11 -5.62 4.97
C THR A 16 2.22 -4.26 5.66
N ASP A 17 2.34 -4.26 6.99
CA ASP A 17 2.50 -3.04 7.77
C ASP A 17 3.93 -2.49 7.63
N ILE A 18 4.04 -1.26 7.14
CA ILE A 18 5.32 -0.54 6.95
C ILE A 18 5.46 0.66 7.90
N THR A 19 4.53 0.84 8.84
CA THR A 19 4.43 2.03 9.70
C THR A 19 5.73 2.33 10.41
N GLU A 20 6.33 1.34 11.06
CA GLU A 20 7.58 1.50 11.82
C GLU A 20 8.74 1.98 10.92
N ALA A 21 8.82 1.48 9.68
CA ALA A 21 9.86 1.90 8.74
C ALA A 21 9.70 3.36 8.32
N VAL A 22 8.46 3.78 8.05
CA VAL A 22 8.16 5.18 7.70
C VAL A 22 8.37 6.11 8.90
N GLU A 23 8.01 5.69 10.12
CA GLU A 23 8.28 6.44 11.34
C GLU A 23 9.78 6.67 11.56
N ARG A 24 10.60 5.62 11.40
CA ARG A 24 12.06 5.74 11.52
C ARG A 24 12.63 6.75 10.53
N PHE A 25 12.14 6.75 9.29
CA PHE A 25 12.52 7.75 8.29
C PHE A 25 12.14 9.17 8.72
N ALA A 26 10.90 9.35 9.22
CA ALA A 26 10.33 10.64 9.61
C ALA A 26 11.06 11.31 10.80
N ARG A 27 11.56 10.54 11.78
CA ARG A 27 12.20 11.05 13.00
C ARG A 27 13.33 12.04 12.76
N GLY A 28 14.08 11.91 11.67
CA GLY A 28 15.16 12.84 11.32
C GLY A 28 14.73 14.08 10.52
N GLY A 29 13.42 14.32 10.33
CA GLY A 29 12.88 15.30 9.39
C GLY A 29 12.32 16.60 9.98
N GLY A 30 12.00 16.65 11.27
CA GLY A 30 11.31 17.80 11.88
C GLY A 30 9.85 17.93 11.45
N ASP A 31 9.33 19.15 11.34
CA ASP A 31 7.98 19.44 10.84
C ASP A 31 7.92 19.36 9.30
N GLY A 32 6.84 18.77 8.76
CA GLY A 32 6.64 18.73 7.31
C GLY A 32 5.71 17.62 6.85
N LEU A 33 6.02 17.05 5.69
CA LEU A 33 5.26 15.98 5.04
C LEU A 33 6.20 14.82 4.69
N VAL A 34 5.72 13.60 4.90
CA VAL A 34 6.34 12.38 4.36
C VAL A 34 5.46 11.86 3.25
N ASN A 35 6.04 11.69 2.06
CA ASN A 35 5.39 11.05 0.93
C ASN A 35 5.90 9.61 0.82
N VAL A 36 4.99 8.64 0.90
CA VAL A 36 5.27 7.23 0.65
C VAL A 36 4.71 6.88 -0.73
N PHE A 37 5.51 6.21 -1.55
CA PHE A 37 5.12 5.83 -2.91
C PHE A 37 5.57 4.40 -3.20
N ALA A 38 4.66 3.56 -3.67
CA ALA A 38 4.93 2.23 -4.18
C ALA A 38 5.05 2.29 -5.73
N PRO A 39 6.26 2.17 -6.30
CA PRO A 39 6.48 2.25 -7.75
C PRO A 39 6.07 0.96 -8.48
N HIS A 40 4.94 0.37 -8.13
CA HIS A 40 4.45 -0.90 -8.68
C HIS A 40 3.05 -0.75 -9.23
N ALA A 41 2.84 -1.29 -10.44
CA ALA A 41 1.55 -1.22 -11.13
C ALA A 41 0.48 -2.17 -10.55
N THR A 42 0.75 -2.82 -9.42
CA THR A 42 -0.11 -3.84 -8.80
C THR A 42 -0.18 -3.73 -7.28
N ALA A 43 0.27 -2.61 -6.70
CA ALA A 43 0.26 -2.36 -5.26
C ALA A 43 -0.22 -0.94 -4.94
N GLY A 44 -0.87 -0.79 -3.79
CA GLY A 44 -1.30 0.50 -3.25
C GLY A 44 -0.65 0.77 -1.89
N VAL A 45 -0.77 2.01 -1.40
CA VAL A 45 -0.40 2.40 -0.03
C VAL A 45 -1.63 2.96 0.66
N ALA A 46 -2.01 2.39 1.79
CA ALA A 46 -3.22 2.73 2.51
C ALA A 46 -2.92 3.11 3.97
N LEU A 47 -3.76 3.97 4.54
CA LEU A 47 -3.88 4.17 5.97
C LEU A 47 -5.08 3.33 6.44
N MET A 48 -4.82 2.31 7.25
CA MET A 48 -5.83 1.42 7.80
C MET A 48 -5.41 0.89 9.17
N GLU A 49 -6.36 0.47 9.97
CA GLU A 49 -6.08 -0.24 11.22
C GLU A 49 -5.68 -1.69 10.92
N THR A 50 -4.48 -2.08 11.34
CA THR A 50 -3.96 -3.45 11.24
C THR A 50 -4.18 -4.22 12.55
N GLY A 51 -4.30 -5.54 12.48
CA GLY A 51 -4.49 -6.42 13.64
C GLY A 51 -5.91 -6.45 14.20
N SER A 52 -6.85 -5.69 13.64
CA SER A 52 -8.27 -5.66 14.05
C SER A 52 -9.16 -6.64 13.27
N GLY A 53 -8.64 -7.26 12.21
CA GLY A 53 -9.41 -8.08 11.27
C GLY A 53 -9.81 -7.33 10.00
N SER A 54 -9.56 -6.02 9.94
CA SER A 54 -9.83 -5.16 8.77
C SER A 54 -9.11 -5.63 7.50
N GLU A 55 -8.01 -6.37 7.63
CA GLU A 55 -7.29 -6.97 6.51
C GLU A 55 -8.13 -8.02 5.78
N GLY A 56 -8.90 -8.82 6.52
CA GLY A 56 -9.82 -9.80 5.94
C GLY A 56 -11.02 -9.14 5.28
N ASP A 57 -11.57 -8.09 5.89
CA ASP A 57 -12.65 -7.30 5.29
C ASP A 57 -12.19 -6.64 3.98
N LEU A 58 -10.96 -6.12 3.96
CA LEU A 58 -10.34 -5.57 2.75
C LEU A 58 -10.15 -6.65 1.67
N GLU A 59 -9.68 -7.84 2.05
CA GLU A 59 -9.53 -8.97 1.12
C GLU A 59 -10.87 -9.35 0.48
N GLU A 60 -11.92 -9.51 1.28
CA GLU A 60 -13.25 -9.83 0.78
C GLU A 60 -13.79 -8.74 -0.15
N ALA A 61 -13.67 -7.47 0.25
CA ALA A 61 -14.11 -6.34 -0.56
C ALA A 61 -13.36 -6.29 -1.91
N LEU A 62 -12.04 -6.51 -1.92
CA LEU A 62 -11.25 -6.56 -3.15
C LEU A 62 -11.61 -7.75 -4.02
N LEU A 63 -11.90 -8.93 -3.45
CA LEU A 63 -12.35 -10.09 -4.23
C LEU A 63 -13.72 -9.87 -4.88
N GLN A 64 -14.61 -9.11 -4.23
CA GLN A 64 -15.90 -8.73 -4.80
C GLN A 64 -15.77 -7.67 -5.91
N LEU A 65 -14.95 -6.64 -5.69
CA LEU A 65 -14.74 -5.55 -6.64
C LEU A 65 -13.88 -5.96 -7.84
N LEU A 66 -12.85 -6.77 -7.59
CA LEU A 66 -11.85 -7.20 -8.55
C LEU A 66 -11.72 -8.74 -8.59
N PRO A 67 -12.77 -9.50 -8.99
CA PRO A 67 -12.73 -10.96 -9.00
C PRO A 67 -11.62 -11.50 -9.89
N ARG A 68 -10.87 -12.51 -9.44
CA ARG A 68 -9.73 -13.10 -10.18
C ARG A 68 -10.17 -14.13 -11.23
N ASP A 69 -11.03 -13.71 -12.17
CA ASP A 69 -11.53 -14.54 -13.27
C ASP A 69 -11.12 -14.03 -14.67
N ASP A 70 -11.73 -14.59 -15.74
CA ASP A 70 -11.32 -14.33 -17.12
C ASP A 70 -11.84 -12.99 -17.69
N ARG A 71 -12.53 -12.16 -16.90
CA ARG A 71 -13.16 -10.93 -17.40
C ARG A 71 -12.19 -9.86 -17.88
N TYR A 72 -10.97 -9.84 -17.35
CA TYR A 72 -10.00 -8.81 -17.72
C TYR A 72 -9.40 -9.10 -19.08
N THR A 73 -9.11 -8.06 -19.86
CA THR A 73 -8.41 -8.20 -21.15
C THR A 73 -6.91 -8.44 -20.97
N HIS A 74 -6.32 -8.11 -19.82
CA HIS A 74 -4.91 -8.34 -19.53
C HIS A 74 -4.57 -9.85 -19.62
N ARG A 75 -3.44 -10.20 -20.25
CA ARG A 75 -3.05 -11.60 -20.57
C ARG A 75 -1.66 -12.02 -20.05
N HIS A 76 -0.97 -11.18 -19.30
CA HIS A 76 0.29 -11.55 -18.67
C HIS A 76 0.05 -12.08 -17.24
N GLY A 77 0.93 -12.96 -16.76
CA GLY A 77 0.83 -13.55 -15.42
C GLY A 77 -0.23 -14.66 -15.29
N SER A 78 -0.72 -14.86 -14.07
CA SER A 78 -1.71 -15.88 -13.74
C SER A 78 -3.13 -15.49 -14.19
N ARG A 79 -4.04 -16.47 -14.21
CA ARG A 79 -5.46 -16.24 -14.48
C ARG A 79 -6.00 -15.16 -13.53
N GLY A 80 -6.68 -14.15 -14.08
CA GLY A 80 -7.27 -13.06 -13.30
C GLY A 80 -6.29 -11.97 -12.83
N HIS A 81 -4.99 -12.06 -13.15
CA HIS A 81 -3.96 -11.08 -12.75
C HIS A 81 -4.21 -9.65 -13.27
N GLY A 82 -5.11 -9.48 -14.25
CA GLY A 82 -5.56 -8.15 -14.68
C GLY A 82 -6.23 -7.33 -13.58
N ALA A 83 -6.81 -7.99 -12.55
CA ALA A 83 -7.37 -7.34 -11.37
C ALA A 83 -6.33 -6.50 -10.62
N ASP A 84 -5.12 -7.01 -10.48
CA ASP A 84 -4.03 -6.46 -9.68
C ASP A 84 -3.63 -5.11 -10.25
N HIS A 85 -3.67 -4.98 -11.57
CA HIS A 85 -3.39 -3.73 -12.27
C HIS A 85 -4.45 -2.64 -12.05
N LEU A 86 -5.64 -3.00 -11.56
CA LEU A 86 -6.68 -2.05 -11.17
C LEU A 86 -6.60 -1.68 -9.68
N LEU A 87 -5.91 -2.47 -8.85
CA LEU A 87 -5.75 -2.19 -7.42
C LEU A 87 -5.18 -0.79 -7.16
N PRO A 88 -4.09 -0.33 -7.82
CA PRO A 88 -3.54 1.01 -7.57
C PRO A 88 -4.49 2.17 -7.94
N VAL A 89 -5.52 1.90 -8.77
CA VAL A 89 -6.54 2.90 -9.13
C VAL A 89 -7.55 3.08 -7.99
N LEU A 90 -7.80 2.03 -7.22
CA LEU A 90 -8.71 2.06 -6.05
C LEU A 90 -7.96 2.41 -4.76
N VAL A 91 -6.77 1.84 -4.58
CA VAL A 91 -5.87 2.10 -3.47
C VAL A 91 -4.65 2.81 -4.03
N SER A 92 -4.64 4.14 -3.90
CA SER A 92 -3.58 5.00 -4.46
C SER A 92 -2.18 4.44 -4.19
N PRO A 93 -1.26 4.42 -5.17
CA PRO A 93 0.11 3.97 -4.96
C PRO A 93 0.92 4.96 -4.11
N SER A 94 0.35 6.09 -3.69
CA SER A 94 0.98 7.06 -2.81
C SER A 94 0.06 7.56 -1.71
N ILE A 95 0.65 7.87 -0.55
CA ILE A 95 0.03 8.62 0.54
C ILE A 95 1.00 9.70 1.05
N VAL A 96 0.43 10.82 1.48
CA VAL A 96 1.17 11.91 2.13
C VAL A 96 0.71 12.02 3.57
N ILE A 97 1.66 11.94 4.50
CA ILE A 97 1.42 11.93 5.95
C ILE A 97 2.05 13.18 6.57
N PRO A 98 1.32 13.99 7.34
CA PRO A 98 1.89 15.11 8.09
C PRO A 98 2.86 14.62 9.18
N VAL A 99 3.91 15.38 9.42
CA VAL A 99 4.89 15.12 10.48
C VAL A 99 5.02 16.36 11.35
N HIS A 100 4.95 16.17 12.67
CA HIS A 100 5.20 17.20 13.67
C HIS A 100 6.28 16.74 14.65
N GLU A 101 7.33 17.53 14.83
CA GLU A 101 8.49 17.22 15.68
C GLU A 101 9.09 15.83 15.38
N GLY A 102 9.14 15.46 14.09
CA GLY A 102 9.62 14.14 13.65
C GLY A 102 8.67 12.96 13.95
N ARG A 103 7.43 13.21 14.37
CA ARG A 103 6.39 12.19 14.59
C ARG A 103 5.32 12.26 13.51
N MET A 104 5.04 11.13 12.86
CA MET A 104 3.91 11.02 11.93
C MET A 104 2.58 11.30 12.66
N GLN A 105 1.66 11.97 11.99
CA GLN A 105 0.31 12.22 12.49
C GLN A 105 -0.62 11.15 11.90
N LEU A 106 -0.90 10.11 12.68
CA LEU A 106 -1.72 8.95 12.34
C LEU A 106 -2.95 8.89 13.25
#